data_AF-A0A5Q3QJZ2-F1
#
_entry.id   AF-A0A5Q3QJZ2-F1
#
_cell.length_a   1.000
_cell.length_b   1.000
_cell.length_c   1.000
_cell.angle_alpha   90.00
_cell.angle_beta   90.00
_cell.angle_gamma   90.00
#
_symmetry.space_group_name_H-M   'P 1'
#
loop_
_entity.id
_entity.type
_entity.pdbx_description
1 polymer ?
#
loop_
_entity_poly.entity_id
_entity_poly.type
_entity_poly.pdbx_seq_one_letter_code
_entity_poly.pdbx_strand_id
1 'polypeptide(L)'
;MIEVRPGGRRRIDRVLSPDYTAEIGARSLADVRERRDEAAQEETDLSYLRRLLHVRIDIVRAEQRRRAETGSASVVEQLVSILADNAVGPATGSGRYQTMEPSRAEAHRRHVEALVSDVDLSDVMSLSESALETTLTAYTEEEDSVSARRREVQSVVDELNAEIARRYREGAASVDELLAAERDQSS
;
A
#
# COMPACT_ATOMS: atom_id res chain seq x y z
N MET A 1 9.82 -5.18 9.61
CA MET A 1 9.93 -3.72 9.41
C MET A 1 10.42 -3.42 8.01
N ILE A 2 9.78 -2.49 7.29
CA ILE A 2 10.23 -2.10 5.93
C ILE A 2 11.46 -1.20 6.03
N GLU A 3 12.63 -1.80 5.88
CA GLU A 3 13.88 -1.07 5.69
C GLU A 3 13.96 -0.52 4.27
N VAL A 4 14.27 0.78 4.13
CA VAL A 4 14.62 1.42 2.85
C VAL A 4 16.13 1.54 2.80
N ARG A 5 16.73 1.08 1.70
CA ARG A 5 18.19 1.06 1.52
C ARG A 5 18.58 2.05 0.43
N PRO A 6 19.38 3.08 0.75
CA PRO A 6 19.93 3.98 -0.27
C PRO A 6 20.66 3.18 -1.36
N GLY A 7 20.34 3.44 -2.64
CA GLY A 7 20.90 2.70 -3.78
C GLY A 7 20.39 1.26 -3.94
N GLY A 8 19.34 0.88 -3.21
CA GLY A 8 18.71 -0.43 -3.31
C GLY A 8 17.99 -0.66 -4.65
N ARG A 9 17.80 -1.93 -5.01
CA ARG A 9 17.16 -2.34 -6.28
C ARG A 9 15.65 -2.49 -6.19
N ARG A 10 15.06 -2.39 -4.99
CA ARG A 10 13.60 -2.49 -4.83
C ARG A 10 12.95 -1.18 -5.30
N ARG A 11 11.69 -1.26 -5.73
CA ARG A 11 10.95 -0.09 -6.20
C ARG A 11 10.85 0.98 -5.10
N ILE A 12 10.53 0.59 -3.86
CA ILE A 12 10.56 1.49 -2.70
C ILE A 12 11.91 2.20 -2.49
N ASP A 13 13.04 1.50 -2.69
CA ASP A 13 14.38 2.08 -2.51
C ASP A 13 14.67 3.15 -3.56
N ARG A 14 14.20 2.93 -4.79
CA ARG A 14 14.33 3.89 -5.89
C ARG A 14 13.40 5.09 -5.68
N VAL A 15 12.12 4.84 -5.43
CA VAL A 15 11.08 5.88 -5.30
C VAL A 15 11.38 6.83 -4.13
N LEU A 16 11.92 6.30 -3.03
CA LEU A 16 12.29 7.08 -1.85
C LEU A 16 13.74 7.60 -1.88
N SER A 17 14.46 7.40 -2.99
CA SER A 17 15.78 8.01 -3.15
C SER A 17 15.65 9.53 -3.30
N PRO A 18 16.52 10.33 -2.66
CA PRO A 18 16.54 11.79 -2.86
C PRO A 18 16.66 12.19 -4.34
N ASP A 19 17.36 11.38 -5.15
CA ASP A 19 17.57 11.63 -6.58
C ASP A 19 16.30 11.35 -7.42
N TYR A 20 15.28 10.71 -6.84
CA TYR A 20 14.09 10.28 -7.57
C TYR A 20 13.26 11.47 -8.05
N THR A 21 13.14 12.53 -7.25
CA THR A 21 12.49 13.79 -7.64
C THR A 21 13.47 14.94 -7.88
N ALA A 22 14.77 14.69 -7.78
CA ALA A 22 15.79 15.68 -8.12
C ALA A 22 15.66 16.17 -9.57
N GLU A 23 15.73 17.48 -9.77
CA GLU A 23 15.71 18.14 -11.07
C GLU A 23 14.49 17.77 -11.95
N ILE A 24 13.34 17.46 -11.34
CA ILE A 24 12.12 17.09 -12.08
C ILE A 24 11.69 18.13 -13.13
N GLY A 25 11.99 19.41 -12.93
CA GLY A 25 11.73 20.47 -13.90
C GLY A 25 12.55 20.35 -15.20
N ALA A 26 13.73 19.73 -15.16
CA ALA A 26 14.63 19.58 -16.32
C ALA A 26 14.36 18.29 -17.12
N ARG A 27 13.59 17.35 -16.57
CA ARG A 27 13.31 16.05 -17.20
C ARG A 27 12.25 16.17 -18.30
N SER A 28 12.17 15.20 -19.20
CA SER A 28 11.09 15.18 -20.19
C SER A 28 9.74 14.88 -19.51
N LEU A 29 8.62 15.28 -20.13
CA LEU A 29 7.29 14.98 -19.58
C LEU A 29 7.03 13.47 -19.50
N ALA A 30 7.54 12.71 -20.48
CA ALA A 30 7.48 11.26 -20.49
C ALA A 30 8.17 10.67 -19.27
N ASP A 31 9.39 11.13 -18.95
CA ASP A 31 10.16 10.61 -17.81
C ASP A 31 9.51 10.96 -16.46
N VAL A 32 8.81 12.10 -16.36
CA VAL A 32 8.06 12.49 -15.16
C VAL A 32 6.82 11.61 -15.00
N ARG A 33 6.10 11.32 -16.09
CA ARG A 33 4.95 10.40 -16.08
C ARG A 33 5.35 8.97 -15.70
N GLU A 34 6.42 8.46 -16.28
CA GLU A 34 6.93 7.12 -15.97
C GLU A 34 7.27 6.99 -14.48
N ARG A 35 7.98 7.97 -13.91
CA ARG A 35 8.27 7.99 -12.47
C ARG A 35 7.03 8.11 -11.61
N ARG A 36 6.02 8.86 -12.06
CA ARG A 36 4.73 8.99 -11.37
C ARG A 36 4.02 7.64 -11.35
N ASP A 37 4.03 6.92 -12.47
CA ASP A 37 3.40 5.60 -12.59
C ASP A 37 4.15 4.55 -11.73
N GLU A 38 5.48 4.57 -11.71
CA GLU A 38 6.27 3.72 -10.81
C GLU A 38 5.97 4.01 -9.33
N ALA A 39 5.95 5.29 -8.92
CA ALA A 39 5.65 5.67 -7.55
C ALA A 39 4.20 5.34 -7.15
N ALA A 40 3.23 5.54 -8.04
CA ALA A 40 1.83 5.19 -7.81
C ALA A 40 1.62 3.67 -7.67
N GLN A 41 2.36 2.87 -8.46
CA GLN A 41 2.33 1.42 -8.31
C GLN A 41 2.91 0.96 -6.96
N GLU A 42 3.95 1.63 -6.46
CA GLU A 42 4.49 1.33 -5.12
C GLU A 42 3.51 1.70 -4.01
N GLU A 43 2.82 2.85 -4.12
CA GLU A 43 1.77 3.25 -3.19
C GLU A 43 0.63 2.21 -3.17
N THR A 44 0.22 1.73 -4.35
CA THR A 44 -0.81 0.69 -4.49
C THR A 44 -0.40 -0.60 -3.78
N ASP A 45 0.85 -1.03 -3.97
CA ASP A 45 1.41 -2.23 -3.36
C ASP A 45 1.47 -2.10 -1.81
N LEU A 46 1.90 -0.94 -1.29
CA LEU A 46 1.90 -0.64 0.15
C LEU A 46 0.49 -0.55 0.73
N SER A 47 -0.46 0.04 0.01
CA SER A 47 -1.88 0.09 0.38
C SER A 47 -2.51 -1.29 0.43
N TYR A 48 -2.12 -2.20 -0.46
CA TYR A 48 -2.54 -3.61 -0.39
C TYR A 48 -1.96 -4.31 0.84
N LEU A 49 -0.65 -4.16 1.08
CA LEU A 49 0.00 -4.74 2.25
C LEU A 49 -0.62 -4.25 3.57
N ARG A 50 -0.89 -2.96 3.68
CA ARG A 50 -1.57 -2.36 4.84
C ARG A 50 -2.95 -2.97 5.09
N ARG A 51 -3.75 -3.17 4.03
CA ARG A 51 -5.06 -3.83 4.14
C ARG A 51 -4.95 -5.26 4.65
N LEU A 52 -3.95 -6.02 4.17
CA LEU A 52 -3.71 -7.37 4.68
C LEU A 52 -3.38 -7.36 6.18
N LEU A 53 -2.56 -6.41 6.64
CA LEU A 53 -2.21 -6.26 8.05
C LEU A 53 -3.42 -5.88 8.91
N HIS A 54 -4.28 -4.96 8.46
CA HIS A 54 -5.52 -4.61 9.16
C HIS A 54 -6.42 -5.83 9.35
N VAL A 55 -6.66 -6.61 8.30
CA VAL A 55 -7.46 -7.84 8.40
C VAL A 55 -6.88 -8.80 9.44
N ARG A 56 -5.55 -8.98 9.48
CA ARG A 56 -4.91 -9.85 10.47
C ARG A 56 -5.02 -9.30 11.90
N ILE A 57 -4.80 -8.00 12.09
CA ILE A 57 -4.98 -7.32 13.38
C ILE A 57 -6.40 -7.49 13.89
N ASP A 58 -7.39 -7.30 13.03
CA ASP A 58 -8.80 -7.39 13.39
C ASP A 58 -9.21 -8.81 13.78
N ILE A 59 -8.68 -9.84 13.10
CA ILE A 59 -8.88 -11.25 13.48
C ILE A 59 -8.31 -11.52 14.88
N VAL A 60 -7.09 -11.06 15.17
CA VAL A 60 -6.46 -11.25 16.49
C VAL A 60 -7.26 -10.52 17.58
N ARG A 61 -7.70 -9.29 17.32
CA ARG A 61 -8.53 -8.51 18.25
C ARG A 61 -9.91 -9.13 18.47
N ALA A 62 -10.52 -9.72 17.44
CA ALA A 62 -11.77 -10.46 17.58
C ALA A 62 -11.62 -11.67 18.51
N GLU A 63 -10.51 -12.40 18.39
CA GLU A 63 -10.22 -13.52 19.28
C GLU A 63 -10.00 -13.07 20.73
N GLN A 64 -9.22 -12.02 20.96
CA GLN A 64 -9.01 -11.48 22.29
C GLN A 64 -10.34 -11.05 22.94
N ARG A 65 -11.22 -10.36 22.19
CA ARG A 65 -12.56 -9.99 22.66
C ARG A 65 -13.40 -11.20 23.00
N ARG A 66 -13.38 -12.25 22.16
CA ARG A 66 -14.10 -13.50 22.41
C ARG A 66 -13.68 -14.19 23.72
N ARG A 67 -12.39 -14.14 24.07
CA ARG A 67 -11.92 -14.70 25.36
C ARG A 67 -12.35 -13.87 26.55
N ALA A 68 -12.30 -12.54 26.42
CA ALA A 68 -12.69 -11.62 27.48
C ALA A 68 -14.21 -11.66 27.75
N GLU A 69 -15.01 -11.80 26.71
CA GLU A 69 -16.47 -11.83 26.76
C GLU A 69 -16.96 -13.28 26.62
N THR A 70 -17.12 -13.99 27.74
CA THR A 70 -17.60 -15.38 27.73
C THR A 70 -18.99 -15.46 27.07
N GLY A 71 -19.04 -15.84 25.79
CA GLY A 71 -20.28 -16.00 25.01
C GLY A 71 -20.47 -15.08 23.80
N SER A 72 -19.46 -14.33 23.35
CA SER A 72 -19.58 -13.54 22.11
C SER A 72 -19.53 -14.40 20.84
N ALA A 73 -20.06 -13.86 19.74
CA ALA A 73 -20.11 -14.51 18.42
C ALA A 73 -18.71 -14.97 17.98
N SER A 74 -18.64 -16.12 17.32
CA SER A 74 -17.39 -16.73 16.85
C SER A 74 -16.61 -15.74 15.97
N VAL A 75 -15.28 -15.84 15.97
CA VAL A 75 -14.44 -15.00 15.09
C VAL A 75 -14.82 -15.15 13.61
N VAL A 76 -15.36 -16.30 13.22
CA VAL A 76 -15.90 -16.57 11.89
C VAL A 76 -17.16 -15.75 11.59
N GLU A 77 -18.03 -15.52 12.57
CA GLU A 77 -19.21 -14.65 12.41
C GLU A 77 -18.80 -13.16 12.37
N GLN A 78 -17.75 -12.78 13.10
CA GLN A 78 -17.20 -11.41 13.07
C GLN A 78 -16.40 -11.11 11.79
N LEU A 79 -15.88 -12.15 11.13
CA LEU A 79 -15.07 -12.03 9.90
C LEU A 79 -15.82 -11.32 8.77
N VAL A 80 -17.14 -11.51 8.64
CA VAL A 80 -17.95 -10.79 7.64
C VAL A 80 -17.98 -9.29 7.93
N SER A 81 -18.11 -8.89 9.19
CA SER A 81 -18.06 -7.47 9.60
C SER A 81 -16.65 -6.89 9.39
N ILE A 82 -15.62 -7.62 9.81
CA ILE A 82 -14.21 -7.21 9.66
C ILE A 82 -13.86 -7.00 8.18
N LEU A 83 -14.26 -7.92 7.32
CA LEU A 83 -14.02 -7.82 5.88
C LEU A 83 -14.86 -6.69 5.25
N ALA A 84 -16.08 -6.44 5.73
CA ALA A 84 -16.91 -5.33 5.27
C ALA A 84 -16.35 -3.96 5.67
N ASP A 85 -15.85 -3.81 6.90
CA ASP A 85 -15.22 -2.59 7.40
C ASP A 85 -13.87 -2.30 6.74
N ASN A 86 -13.16 -3.36 6.32
CA ASN A 86 -11.95 -3.25 5.50
C ASN A 86 -12.25 -3.15 3.99
N ALA A 87 -13.47 -3.44 3.56
CA ALA A 87 -13.97 -3.22 2.21
C ALA A 87 -14.43 -1.77 2.01
N VAL A 88 -13.59 -0.81 2.40
CA VAL A 88 -13.80 0.59 1.98
C VAL A 88 -13.14 0.74 0.62
N GLY A 89 -13.96 1.19 -0.35
CA GLY A 89 -13.71 1.22 -1.78
C GLY A 89 -12.52 2.07 -2.25
N PRO A 90 -12.41 2.35 -3.57
CA PRO A 90 -11.25 3.03 -4.15
C PRO A 90 -10.92 4.27 -3.32
N ALA A 91 -9.64 4.40 -2.96
CA ALA A 91 -9.16 5.40 -2.04
C ALA A 91 -9.86 6.74 -2.31
N THR A 92 -10.51 7.29 -1.29
CA THR A 92 -11.16 8.61 -1.32
C THR A 92 -10.09 9.71 -1.34
N GLY A 93 -9.18 9.65 -2.31
CA GLY A 93 -8.28 10.71 -2.73
C GLY A 93 -8.82 11.28 -4.02
N SER A 94 -9.56 12.38 -3.92
CA SER A 94 -9.99 13.24 -5.03
C SER A 94 -10.36 12.50 -6.34
N GLY A 95 -11.37 11.62 -6.34
CA GLY A 95 -12.00 11.11 -7.57
C GLY A 95 -11.04 10.55 -8.65
N ARG A 96 -9.86 10.04 -8.26
CA ARG A 96 -8.91 9.48 -9.22
C ARG A 96 -9.36 8.06 -9.56
N TYR A 97 -9.68 7.84 -10.83
CA TYR A 97 -9.81 6.50 -11.38
C TYR A 97 -8.41 5.87 -11.40
N GLN A 98 -8.00 5.25 -10.29
CA GLN A 98 -6.81 4.41 -10.26
C GLN A 98 -7.27 2.95 -10.16
N THR A 99 -7.35 2.31 -11.33
CA THR A 99 -7.50 0.85 -11.50
C THR A 99 -6.12 0.19 -11.45
N MET A 100 -5.22 0.67 -10.58
CA MET A 100 -3.92 0.02 -10.41
C MET A 100 -4.14 -1.17 -9.48
N GLU A 101 -4.00 -2.37 -10.03
CA GLU A 101 -4.00 -3.59 -9.24
C GLU A 101 -2.65 -3.78 -8.55
N PRO A 102 -2.60 -4.41 -7.36
CA PRO A 102 -1.35 -4.71 -6.68
C PRO A 102 -0.45 -5.60 -7.55
N SER A 103 0.74 -5.11 -7.89
CA SER A 103 1.67 -5.80 -8.81
C SER A 103 2.38 -7.00 -8.16
N ARG A 104 2.37 -7.07 -6.82
CA ARG A 104 3.08 -8.10 -6.05
C ARG A 104 2.22 -8.76 -4.97
N ALA A 105 0.92 -8.94 -5.24
CA ALA A 105 -0.06 -9.44 -4.27
C ALA A 105 0.41 -10.72 -3.51
N GLU A 106 0.90 -11.73 -4.23
CA GLU A 106 1.37 -13.00 -3.64
C GLU A 106 2.64 -12.84 -2.79
N ALA A 107 3.52 -11.90 -3.14
CA ALA A 107 4.72 -11.63 -2.34
C ALA A 107 4.36 -10.89 -1.04
N HIS A 108 3.40 -9.96 -1.11
CA HIS A 108 2.90 -9.26 0.07
C HIS A 108 2.16 -10.21 1.02
N ARG A 109 1.36 -11.15 0.49
CA ARG A 109 0.70 -12.15 1.33
C ARG A 109 1.71 -13.01 2.08
N ARG A 110 2.72 -13.54 1.38
CA ARG A 110 3.82 -14.29 2.00
C ARG A 110 4.62 -13.47 3.01
N HIS A 111 4.82 -12.18 2.76
CA HIS A 111 5.48 -11.28 3.72
C HIS A 111 4.68 -11.16 5.02
N VAL A 112 3.37 -10.93 4.93
CA VAL A 112 2.49 -10.85 6.11
C VAL A 112 2.45 -12.16 6.88
N GLU A 113 2.43 -13.30 6.18
CA GLU A 113 2.51 -14.63 6.81
C GLU A 113 3.87 -14.87 7.48
N ALA A 114 4.97 -14.43 6.86
CA ALA A 114 6.31 -14.62 7.40
C ALA A 114 6.63 -13.74 8.62
N LEU A 115 5.93 -12.62 8.83
CA LEU A 115 6.10 -11.78 10.03
C LEU A 115 5.87 -12.55 11.32
N VAL A 116 5.09 -13.63 11.27
CA VAL A 116 4.83 -14.50 12.41
C VAL A 116 5.09 -15.94 12.01
N SER A 117 6.35 -16.23 11.65
CA SER A 117 6.86 -17.56 11.27
C SER A 117 6.53 -18.69 12.25
N ASP A 118 6.17 -18.39 13.50
CA ASP A 118 5.88 -19.37 14.57
C ASP A 118 4.39 -19.49 14.93
N VAL A 119 3.49 -18.77 14.23
CA VAL A 119 2.05 -18.72 14.57
C VAL A 119 1.22 -19.00 13.32
N ASP A 120 0.65 -20.19 13.26
CA ASP A 120 -0.31 -20.54 12.22
C ASP A 120 -1.66 -19.87 12.52
N LEU A 121 -1.88 -18.71 11.90
CA LEU A 121 -3.14 -17.97 12.01
C LEU A 121 -4.29 -18.63 11.24
N SER A 122 -4.08 -19.76 10.56
CA SER A 122 -5.19 -20.56 10.08
C SER A 122 -6.04 -21.10 11.24
N ASP A 123 -5.45 -21.20 12.44
CA ASP A 123 -6.16 -21.53 13.68
C ASP A 123 -5.80 -20.55 14.83
N VAL A 124 -6.16 -19.27 14.66
CA VAL A 124 -6.06 -18.23 15.71
C VAL A 124 -6.70 -18.67 17.04
N MET A 125 -7.69 -19.56 16.99
CA MET A 125 -8.43 -20.01 18.17
C MET A 125 -7.56 -20.89 19.08
N SER A 126 -6.55 -21.57 18.51
CA SER A 126 -5.62 -22.44 19.23
C SER A 126 -4.49 -21.70 19.96
N LEU A 127 -4.29 -20.41 19.68
CA LEU A 127 -3.15 -19.65 20.18
C LEU A 127 -3.26 -19.37 21.68
N SER A 128 -2.14 -19.31 22.40
CA SER A 128 -2.15 -18.81 23.78
C SER A 128 -2.44 -17.30 23.81
N GLU A 129 -2.86 -16.80 24.97
CA GLU A 129 -3.05 -15.35 25.16
C GLU A 129 -1.76 -14.56 24.91
N SER A 130 -0.63 -15.05 25.40
CA SER A 130 0.69 -14.45 25.16
C SER A 130 1.10 -14.48 23.69
N ALA A 131 0.73 -15.53 22.94
CA ALA A 131 0.98 -15.61 21.51
C ALA A 131 0.13 -14.60 20.74
N LEU A 132 -1.14 -14.40 21.12
CA LEU A 132 -2.01 -13.39 20.53
C LEU A 132 -1.47 -11.98 20.76
N GLU A 133 -1.00 -11.66 21.96
CA GLU A 133 -0.41 -10.35 22.28
C GLU A 133 0.88 -10.10 21.49
N THR A 134 1.76 -11.09 21.41
CA THR A 134 3.01 -11.02 20.62
C THR A 134 2.70 -10.82 19.14
N THR A 135 1.74 -11.58 18.60
CA THR A 135 1.31 -11.48 17.19
C THR A 135 0.70 -10.11 16.89
N LEU A 136 -0.17 -9.61 17.77
CA LEU A 136 -0.80 -8.29 17.60
C LEU A 136 0.24 -7.17 17.60
N THR A 137 1.24 -7.26 18.48
CA THR A 137 2.34 -6.29 18.56
C THR A 137 3.14 -6.30 17.26
N ALA A 138 3.57 -7.48 16.79
CA ALA A 138 4.33 -7.61 15.54
C ALA A 138 3.56 -7.05 14.33
N TYR A 139 2.26 -7.31 14.23
CA TYR A 139 1.45 -6.77 13.13
C TYR A 139 1.22 -5.26 13.22
N THR A 140 1.03 -4.73 14.43
CA THR A 140 0.86 -3.29 14.62
C THR A 140 2.14 -2.54 14.26
N GLU A 141 3.31 -3.03 14.70
CA GLU A 141 4.60 -2.44 14.35
C GLU A 141 4.89 -2.47 12.85
N GLU A 142 4.55 -3.57 12.17
CA GLU A 142 4.68 -3.63 10.71
C GLU A 142 3.68 -2.69 10.02
N GLU A 143 2.42 -2.62 10.47
CA GLU A 143 1.43 -1.72 9.90
C GLU A 143 1.88 -0.27 10.01
N ASP A 144 2.41 0.14 11.17
CA ASP A 144 2.95 1.48 11.38
C ASP A 144 4.10 1.77 10.41
N SER A 145 4.99 0.80 10.22
CA SER A 145 6.10 0.89 9.25
C SER A 145 5.59 1.03 7.81
N VAL A 146 4.61 0.22 7.39
CA VAL A 146 3.98 0.28 6.06
C VAL A 146 3.28 1.62 5.86
N SER A 147 2.51 2.06 6.85
CA SER A 147 1.78 3.33 6.85
C SER A 147 2.72 4.53 6.74
N ALA A 148 3.87 4.50 7.42
CA ALA A 148 4.89 5.54 7.29
C ALA A 148 5.47 5.59 5.88
N ARG A 149 5.92 4.46 5.34
CA ARG A 149 6.47 4.40 3.98
C ARG A 149 5.46 4.77 2.90
N ARG A 150 4.21 4.35 3.07
CA ARG A 150 3.11 4.75 2.17
C ARG A 150 2.95 6.27 2.11
N ARG A 151 3.01 6.96 3.26
CA ARG A 151 2.93 8.43 3.32
C ARG A 151 4.11 9.11 2.63
N GLU A 152 5.31 8.56 2.77
CA GLU A 152 6.50 9.05 2.06
C GLU A 152 6.33 8.91 0.53
N VAL A 153 5.91 7.73 0.06
CA VAL A 153 5.65 7.48 -1.38
C VAL A 153 4.52 8.37 -1.91
N GLN A 154 3.43 8.56 -1.15
CA GLN A 154 2.34 9.45 -1.52
C GLN A 154 2.84 10.88 -1.78
N SER A 155 3.77 11.35 -0.95
CA SER A 155 4.36 12.69 -1.10
C SER A 155 5.16 12.82 -2.41
N VAL A 156 5.90 11.76 -2.79
CA VAL A 156 6.60 11.69 -4.08
C VAL A 156 5.61 11.69 -5.26
N VAL A 157 4.51 10.92 -5.16
CA VAL A 157 3.45 10.91 -6.17
C VAL A 157 2.82 12.30 -6.32
N ASP A 158 2.56 13.00 -5.21
CA ASP A 158 1.97 14.33 -5.21
C ASP A 158 2.91 15.38 -5.85
N GLU A 159 4.21 15.30 -5.57
CA GLU A 159 5.24 16.17 -6.19
C GLU A 159 5.29 15.99 -7.72
N LEU A 160 5.31 14.74 -8.20
CA LEU A 160 5.33 14.44 -9.62
C LEU A 160 4.03 14.89 -10.33
N ASN A 161 2.88 14.71 -9.68
CA ASN A 161 1.60 15.21 -10.21
C ASN A 161 1.57 16.73 -10.26
N ALA A 162 2.13 17.42 -9.25
CA ALA A 162 2.21 18.88 -9.24
C ALA A 162 3.06 19.40 -10.42
N GLU A 163 4.17 18.74 -10.72
CA GLU A 163 5.02 19.09 -11.87
C GLU A 163 4.31 18.84 -13.21
N ILE A 164 3.64 17.70 -13.37
CA ILE A 164 2.82 17.43 -14.57
C ILE A 164 1.75 18.51 -14.74
N ALA A 165 1.02 18.84 -13.68
CA ALA A 165 -0.02 19.88 -13.71
C ALA A 165 0.55 21.26 -14.02
N ARG A 166 1.75 21.58 -13.51
CA ARG A 166 2.47 22.84 -13.82
C ARG A 166 2.78 22.95 -15.32
N ARG A 167 3.33 21.90 -15.94
CA ARG A 167 3.66 21.90 -17.38
C ARG A 167 2.45 22.10 -18.28
N TYR A 168 1.32 21.50 -17.93
CA TYR A 168 0.06 21.73 -18.64
C TYR A 168 -0.43 23.18 -18.50
N ARG A 169 -0.34 23.76 -17.30
CA ARG A 169 -0.73 25.18 -17.08
C ARG A 169 0.17 26.16 -17.84
N GLU A 170 1.45 25.85 -17.98
CA GLU A 170 2.43 26.70 -18.67
C GLU A 170 2.48 26.49 -20.19
N GLY A 171 1.70 25.55 -20.74
CA GLY A 171 1.69 25.24 -22.18
C GLY A 171 2.94 24.51 -22.68
N ALA A 172 3.79 24.01 -21.77
CA ALA A 172 4.96 23.19 -22.08
C ALA A 172 4.60 21.71 -22.35
N ALA A 173 3.30 21.37 -22.32
CA ALA A 173 2.74 20.06 -22.64
C ALA A 173 1.40 20.27 -23.36
N SER A 174 1.20 19.62 -24.52
CA SER A 174 -0.08 19.67 -25.24
C SER A 174 -0.97 18.48 -24.87
N VAL A 175 -2.28 18.72 -24.78
CA VAL A 175 -3.28 17.65 -24.66
C VAL A 175 -3.31 16.78 -25.93
N ASP A 176 -2.98 17.35 -27.08
CA ASP A 176 -2.93 16.62 -28.36
C ASP A 176 -1.83 15.54 -28.38
N GLU A 177 -0.69 15.77 -27.72
CA GLU A 177 0.38 14.78 -27.59
C GLU A 177 -0.03 13.59 -26.71
N LEU A 178 -0.85 13.83 -25.69
CA LEU A 178 -1.43 12.76 -24.86
C LEU A 178 -2.38 11.87 -25.68
N LEU A 179 -3.26 12.50 -26.48
CA LEU A 179 -4.23 11.79 -27.33
C LEU A 179 -3.57 11.05 -28.50
N ALA A 180 -2.44 11.54 -29.01
CA ALA A 180 -1.65 10.83 -30.01
C ALA A 180 -0.97 9.59 -29.41
N ALA A 181 -0.35 9.71 -28.24
CA ALA A 181 0.32 8.59 -27.57
C ALA A 181 -0.64 7.47 -27.13
N GLU A 182 -1.87 7.79 -26.69
CA GLU A 182 -2.87 6.78 -26.34
C GLU A 182 -3.41 6.01 -27.56
N ARG A 183 -3.47 6.66 -28.73
CA ARG A 183 -3.88 6.02 -29.99
C ARG A 183 -2.83 5.02 -30.50
N ASP A 184 -1.55 5.33 -30.32
CA ASP A 184 -0.45 4.45 -30.72
C ASP A 184 -0.29 3.24 -29.78
N GLN A 185 -0.71 3.32 -28.52
CA GLN A 185 -0.70 2.17 -27.58
C GLN A 185 -1.91 1.24 -27.72
N SER A 186 -2.95 1.67 -28.44
CA SER A 186 -4.20 0.92 -28.63
C SER A 186 -4.32 0.23 -30.00
N SER A 187 -3.30 0.35 -30.87
CA SER A 187 -3.18 -0.33 -32.17
C SER A 187 -2.14 -1.44 -32.13
#